data_AF-A0A1C5UFL3-F1
#
_entry.id   AF-A0A1C5UFL3-F1
#
_cell.length_a   1.000
_cell.length_b   1.000
_cell.length_c   1.000
_cell.angle_alpha   90.00
_cell.angle_beta   90.00
_cell.angle_gamma   90.00
#
_symmetry.space_group_name_H-M   'P 1'
#
loop_
_entity.id
_entity.type
_entity.pdbx_description
1 polymer ?
#
loop_
_entity_poly.entity_id
_entity_poly.type
_entity_poly.pdbx_seq_one_letter_code
_entity_poly.pdbx_strand_id
1 'polypeptide(L)'
;MTNTALRAENSNSRTITFKSREHEKFYEEYLKKCRYQDVYHRALVYCLGIDRDTRNNVNKIYNFKTGCVKTECLQEGWQTSGSLRIVCMAFNLYCNGTPSLK
;
A
#
# COMPACT_ATOMS: atom_id res chain seq x y z
N MET A 1 -32.14 20.31 10.85
CA MET A 1 -32.42 20.38 9.39
C MET A 1 -31.28 19.68 8.67
N THR A 2 -31.68 18.70 7.88
CA THR A 2 -30.91 17.65 7.20
C THR A 2 -30.01 18.16 6.08
N ASN A 3 -28.86 17.49 5.88
CA ASN A 3 -28.32 17.19 4.56
C ASN A 3 -27.49 15.90 4.62
N THR A 4 -28.21 14.80 4.83
CA THR A 4 -27.73 13.47 4.45
C THR A 4 -27.94 13.35 2.94
N ALA A 5 -26.87 13.42 2.17
CA ALA A 5 -26.91 13.04 0.76
C ALA A 5 -27.00 11.52 0.68
N LEU A 6 -28.22 11.00 0.55
CA LEU A 6 -28.47 9.63 0.10
C LEU A 6 -27.79 9.45 -1.26
N ARG A 7 -26.86 8.49 -1.35
CA ARG A 7 -26.42 7.96 -2.64
C ARG A 7 -27.00 6.56 -2.78
N ALA A 8 -27.97 6.41 -3.68
CA ALA A 8 -28.64 5.17 -3.98
C ALA A 8 -27.71 4.18 -4.74
N GLU A 9 -27.45 3.07 -4.06
CA GLU A 9 -27.43 1.64 -4.47
C GLU A 9 -26.91 1.18 -5.85
N ASN A 10 -25.93 0.26 -5.82
CA ASN A 10 -26.06 -1.19 -6.14
C ASN A 10 -24.91 -1.76 -7.02
N SER A 11 -23.95 -2.46 -6.41
CA SER A 11 -23.14 -3.55 -7.04
C SER A 11 -22.13 -4.11 -6.02
N ASN A 12 -22.42 -5.21 -5.31
CA ASN A 12 -21.43 -5.99 -4.53
C ASN A 12 -20.23 -5.17 -3.96
N SER A 13 -20.48 -4.06 -3.24
CA SER A 13 -19.40 -3.17 -2.85
C SER A 13 -18.68 -3.85 -1.71
N ARG A 14 -17.64 -4.64 -2.02
CA ARG A 14 -16.72 -5.11 -1.00
C ARG A 14 -16.06 -3.86 -0.44
N THR A 15 -16.54 -3.42 0.70
CA THR A 15 -15.89 -2.37 1.48
C THR A 15 -14.47 -2.87 1.76
N ILE A 16 -13.47 -2.08 1.40
CA ILE A 16 -12.08 -2.37 1.74
C ILE A 16 -11.98 -2.49 3.26
N THR A 17 -11.39 -3.57 3.75
CA THR A 17 -11.20 -3.78 5.18
C THR A 17 -9.78 -3.37 5.54
N PHE A 18 -9.61 -2.69 6.68
CA PHE A 18 -8.28 -2.34 7.17
C PHE A 18 -7.98 -3.08 8.47
N LYS A 19 -6.75 -3.59 8.59
CA LYS A 19 -6.26 -4.26 9.79
C LYS A 19 -6.35 -3.37 11.05
N SER A 20 -6.13 -2.07 10.90
CA SER A 20 -6.19 -1.10 11.98
C SER A 20 -6.45 0.32 11.45
N ARG A 21 -6.75 1.26 12.34
CA ARG A 21 -6.93 2.68 11.99
C ARG A 21 -5.66 3.29 11.40
N GLU A 22 -4.49 2.87 11.87
CA GLU A 22 -3.21 3.33 11.33
C GLU A 22 -2.98 2.80 9.90
N HIS A 23 -3.51 1.62 9.57
CA HIS A 23 -3.46 1.09 8.21
C HIS A 23 -4.34 1.92 7.28
N GLU A 24 -5.59 2.19 7.68
CA GLU A 24 -6.51 3.06 6.93
C GLU A 24 -5.92 4.45 6.71
N LYS A 25 -5.47 5.11 7.78
CA LYS A 25 -4.87 6.45 7.69
C LYS A 25 -3.66 6.47 6.76
N PHE A 26 -2.79 5.49 6.86
CA PHE A 26 -1.64 5.37 5.98
C PHE A 26 -2.07 5.21 4.51
N TYR A 27 -3.07 4.36 4.25
CA TYR A 27 -3.57 4.12 2.91
C TYR A 27 -4.09 5.39 2.25
N GLU A 28 -4.96 6.13 2.97
CA GLU A 28 -5.52 7.39 2.47
C GLU A 28 -4.47 8.47 2.23
N GLU A 29 -3.47 8.55 3.10
CA GLU A 29 -2.41 9.55 3.02
C GLU A 29 -1.45 9.25 1.85
N TYR A 30 -0.98 8.01 1.73
CA TYR A 30 0.07 7.65 0.79
C TYR A 30 -0.44 7.36 -0.62
N LEU A 31 -1.70 6.91 -0.78
CA LEU A 31 -2.28 6.75 -2.11
C LEU A 31 -2.37 8.09 -2.87
N LYS A 32 -2.62 9.19 -2.14
CA LYS A 32 -2.63 10.55 -2.72
C LYS A 32 -1.25 11.02 -3.17
N LYS A 33 -0.17 10.43 -2.64
CA LYS A 33 1.21 10.74 -3.02
C LYS A 33 1.66 9.96 -4.26
N CYS A 34 0.94 8.91 -4.65
CA CYS A 34 1.23 8.15 -5.86
C CYS A 34 0.90 8.97 -7.11
N ARG A 35 1.74 8.84 -8.14
CA ARG A 35 1.52 9.45 -9.46
C ARG A 35 0.22 8.97 -10.11
N TYR A 36 -0.16 7.73 -9.86
CA TYR A 36 -1.41 7.12 -10.30
C TYR A 36 -2.15 6.50 -9.13
N GLN A 37 -3.48 6.44 -9.22
CA GLN A 37 -4.34 5.73 -8.26
C GLN A 37 -4.99 4.50 -8.91
N ASP A 38 -4.21 3.80 -9.73
CA ASP A 38 -4.60 2.55 -10.37
C ASP A 38 -4.59 1.36 -9.40
N VAL A 39 -4.96 0.18 -9.89
CA VAL A 39 -5.03 -1.05 -9.09
C VAL A 39 -3.67 -1.46 -8.50
N TYR A 40 -2.56 -1.16 -9.18
CA TYR A 40 -1.21 -1.51 -8.75
C TYR A 40 -0.75 -0.63 -7.59
N HIS A 41 -0.95 0.68 -7.69
CA HIS A 41 -0.63 1.62 -6.62
C HIS A 41 -1.52 1.41 -5.40
N ARG A 42 -2.80 1.11 -5.61
CA ARG A 42 -3.72 0.73 -4.53
C ARG A 42 -3.23 -0.53 -3.82
N ALA A 43 -2.85 -1.58 -4.56
CA ALA A 43 -2.34 -2.81 -3.97
C ALA A 43 -1.03 -2.58 -3.20
N LEU A 44 -0.10 -1.82 -3.79
CA LEU A 44 1.18 -1.46 -3.17
C LEU A 44 0.96 -0.76 -1.82
N VAL A 45 0.24 0.36 -1.83
CA VAL A 45 0.04 1.19 -0.62
C VAL A 45 -0.75 0.43 0.44
N TYR A 46 -1.75 -0.37 0.03
CA TYR A 46 -2.50 -1.22 0.95
C TYR A 46 -1.57 -2.22 1.65
N CYS A 47 -0.75 -2.96 0.89
CA CYS A 47 0.19 -3.92 1.48
C CYS A 47 1.15 -3.24 2.46
N LEU A 48 1.79 -2.14 2.06
CA LEU A 48 2.74 -1.41 2.91
C LEU A 48 2.10 -0.80 4.16
N GLY A 49 0.78 -0.60 4.17
CA GLY A 49 0.05 -0.09 5.33
C GLY A 49 -0.24 -1.11 6.43
N ILE A 50 -0.13 -2.42 6.13
CA ILE A 50 -0.46 -3.53 7.05
C ILE A 50 0.51 -3.62 8.23
N ASP A 51 1.79 -3.38 7.97
CA ASP A 51 2.88 -3.57 8.93
C ASP A 51 3.44 -2.24 9.44
N ARG A 52 3.87 -2.22 10.70
CA ARG A 52 4.38 -0.99 11.33
C ARG A 52 5.72 -0.59 10.71
N ASP A 53 6.61 -1.54 10.49
CA ASP A 53 7.96 -1.27 10.04
C ASP A 53 7.96 -0.79 8.58
N THR A 54 7.07 -1.36 7.75
CA THR A 54 6.87 -0.89 6.36
C THR A 54 6.31 0.52 6.29
N ARG A 55 5.38 0.89 7.19
CA ARG A 55 4.89 2.28 7.27
C ARG A 55 5.98 3.27 7.67
N ASN A 56 6.79 2.91 8.67
CA ASN A 56 7.87 3.76 9.16
C ASN A 56 8.99 3.95 8.13
N ASN A 57 9.21 2.96 7.26
CA ASN A 57 10.28 2.96 6.27
C ASN A 57 9.80 3.09 4.83
N VAL A 58 8.55 3.53 4.59
CA VAL A 58 7.94 3.53 3.25
C VAL A 58 8.76 4.27 2.18
N ASN A 59 9.42 5.37 2.54
CA ASN A 59 10.28 6.12 1.61
C ASN A 59 11.57 5.38 1.23
N LYS A 60 11.95 4.37 2.01
CA LYS A 60 13.05 3.45 1.69
C LYS A 60 12.59 2.29 0.82
N ILE A 61 11.29 1.98 0.80
CA ILE A 61 10.68 0.88 0.04
C ILE A 61 10.25 1.34 -1.35
N TYR A 62 9.69 2.54 -1.45
CA TYR A 62 9.10 3.06 -2.68
C TYR A 62 9.38 4.55 -2.87
N ASN A 63 9.75 4.93 -4.09
CA ASN A 63 9.89 6.32 -4.49
C ASN A 63 8.59 6.82 -5.11
N PHE A 64 7.78 7.54 -4.32
CA PHE A 64 6.51 8.10 -4.78
C PHE A 64 6.64 9.14 -5.91
N LYS A 65 7.81 9.77 -6.05
CA LYS A 65 8.09 10.74 -7.12
C LYS A 65 8.34 10.06 -8.45
N THR A 66 9.19 9.02 -8.46
CA THR A 66 9.59 8.33 -9.71
C THR A 66 8.70 7.14 -10.05
N GLY A 67 7.99 6.58 -9.08
CA GLY A 67 7.22 5.35 -9.22
C GLY A 67 8.03 4.07 -9.14
N CYS A 68 9.27 4.14 -8.62
CA CYS A 68 10.19 3.01 -8.56
C CYS A 68 10.20 2.35 -7.19
N VAL A 69 10.17 1.01 -7.17
CA VAL A 69 10.52 0.22 -5.98
C VAL A 69 12.01 0.35 -5.67
N LYS A 70 12.37 0.18 -4.40
CA LYS A 70 13.74 0.23 -3.90
C LYS A 70 14.11 -1.11 -3.29
N THR A 71 14.73 -1.98 -4.07
CA THR A 71 15.01 -3.38 -3.67
C THR A 71 16.06 -3.48 -2.57
N GLU A 72 16.92 -2.48 -2.45
CA GLU A 72 17.90 -2.32 -1.38
C GLU A 72 17.27 -2.38 0.02
N CYS A 73 15.99 -2.00 0.16
CA CYS A 73 15.28 -2.06 1.45
C CYS A 73 15.19 -3.48 2.04
N LEU A 74 15.35 -4.53 1.23
CA LEU A 74 15.26 -5.93 1.65
C LEU A 74 16.48 -6.38 2.47
N GLN A 75 17.59 -5.68 2.35
CA GLN A 75 18.84 -5.97 3.05
C GLN A 75 19.10 -4.99 4.21
N GLU A 76 18.17 -4.05 4.45
CA GLU A 76 18.32 -3.08 5.53
C GLU A 76 18.00 -3.68 6.90
N GLY A 77 18.79 -3.29 7.91
CA GLY A 77 18.70 -3.86 9.28
C GLY A 77 17.41 -3.56 10.06
N TRP A 78 16.46 -2.79 9.52
CA TRP A 78 15.15 -2.60 10.14
C TRP A 78 14.16 -3.71 9.80
N GLN A 79 14.47 -4.55 8.81
CA GLN A 79 13.56 -5.60 8.34
C GLN A 79 13.37 -6.70 9.38
N THR A 80 12.13 -7.12 9.55
CA THR A 80 11.73 -8.35 10.23
C THR A 80 11.24 -9.38 9.19
N SER A 81 11.07 -10.64 9.60
CA SER A 81 10.47 -11.65 8.71
C SER A 81 9.05 -11.25 8.27
N GLY A 82 8.31 -10.52 9.11
CA GLY A 82 6.99 -9.99 8.80
C GLY A 82 7.05 -8.89 7.73
N SER A 83 7.89 -7.88 7.92
CA SER A 83 8.01 -6.77 6.98
C SER A 83 8.57 -7.22 5.62
N LEU A 84 9.50 -8.18 5.59
CA LEU A 84 9.97 -8.77 4.33
C LEU A 84 8.84 -9.40 3.52
N ARG A 85 7.97 -10.19 4.15
CA ARG A 85 6.83 -10.81 3.46
C ARG A 85 5.87 -9.77 2.89
N ILE A 86 5.62 -8.68 3.63
CA ILE A 86 4.77 -7.58 3.18
C ILE A 86 5.40 -6.83 2.00
N VAL A 87 6.69 -6.50 2.07
CA VAL A 87 7.40 -5.84 0.97
C VAL A 87 7.39 -6.71 -0.29
N CYS A 88 7.69 -8.00 -0.16
CA CYS A 88 7.63 -8.93 -1.29
C CYS A 88 6.23 -9.02 -1.92
N MET A 89 5.17 -9.08 -1.09
CA MET A 89 3.79 -9.07 -1.60
C MET A 89 3.46 -7.75 -2.31
N ALA A 90 3.88 -6.62 -1.74
CA ALA A 90 3.66 -5.30 -2.32
C ALA A 90 4.36 -5.16 -3.69
N PHE A 91 5.62 -5.60 -3.80
CA PHE A 91 6.38 -5.59 -5.06
C PHE A 91 5.77 -6.51 -6.10
N ASN A 92 5.43 -7.75 -5.73
CA ASN A 92 4.83 -8.70 -6.66
C ASN A 92 3.51 -8.17 -7.25
N LEU A 93 2.64 -7.59 -6.42
CA LEU A 93 1.38 -7.03 -6.90
C LEU A 93 1.60 -5.78 -7.75
N TYR A 94 2.53 -4.90 -7.36
CA TYR A 94 2.82 -3.67 -8.09
C TYR A 94 3.47 -3.94 -9.46
N CYS A 95 4.38 -4.92 -9.54
CA CYS A 95 5.11 -5.29 -10.75
C CYS A 95 4.38 -6.36 -11.59
N ASN A 96 3.06 -6.52 -11.40
CA ASN A 96 2.22 -7.47 -12.14
C ASN A 96 2.76 -8.91 -12.16
N GLY A 97 3.22 -9.40 -11.00
CA GLY A 97 3.72 -10.76 -10.84
C GLY A 97 5.06 -11.04 -11.51
N THR A 98 5.69 -10.05 -12.15
CA THR A 98 7.10 -10.19 -12.57
C THR A 98 7.93 -10.23 -11.29
N PRO A 99 8.56 -11.37 -10.95
CA PRO A 99 9.34 -11.46 -9.72
C PRO A 99 10.43 -10.41 -9.80
N SER A 100 10.36 -9.38 -8.96
CA SER A 100 11.35 -8.32 -8.93
C SER A 100 12.68 -8.79 -8.32
N LEU A 101 12.73 -10.05 -7.89
CA LEU A 101 13.79 -10.66 -7.10
C LEU A 101 13.93 -12.13 -7.52
N LYS A 102 15.13 -12.48 -7.98
CA LYS A 102 15.69 -13.83 -7.92
C LYS A 102 16.75 -13.84 -6.83
#